data_AF-A0A3B9DE98-F1
#
_entry.id   AF-A0A3B9DE98-F1
#
_cell.length_a   1.000
_cell.length_b   1.000
_cell.length_c   1.000
_cell.angle_alpha   90.00
_cell.angle_beta   90.00
_cell.angle_gamma   90.00
#
_symmetry.space_group_name_H-M   'P 1'
#
loop_
_entity.id
_entity.type
_entity.pdbx_description
1 polymer ?
#
loop_
_entity_poly.entity_id
_entity_poly.type
_entity_poly.pdbx_seq_one_letter_code
_entity_poly.pdbx_strand_id
1 'polypeptide(L)'
;ITGISLFYAVPVRSVQSVWFRTKMVLLVVCAVNAYLFHNRMNESVSSWDNDARAPSRIRLGAGLSLGFWTIVVICGRFIAYDWFDCDYEQSAFIEFFAGCVDGQERF
;
A
#
# COMPACT_ATOMS: atom_id res chain seq x y z
N ILE A 1 -4.92 9.79 15.48
CA ILE A 1 -4.33 11.07 15.95
C ILE A 1 -2.79 11.01 15.93
N THR A 2 -2.15 9.95 16.43
CA THR A 2 -0.67 9.81 16.44
C THR A 2 0.00 9.82 15.06
N GLY A 3 -0.59 9.21 14.04
CA GLY A 3 0.00 9.18 12.68
C GLY A 3 0.05 10.54 11.97
N ILE A 4 -0.97 11.38 12.16
CA ILE A 4 -1.01 12.75 11.58
C ILE A 4 0.02 13.64 12.27
N SER A 5 0.22 13.45 13.58
CA SER A 5 1.21 14.20 14.35
C SER A 5 2.65 13.92 13.91
N LEU A 6 2.96 12.69 13.48
CA LEU A 6 4.28 12.34 12.93
C LEU A 6 4.53 13.02 11.57
N PHE A 7 3.50 13.05 10.72
CA PHE A 7 3.56 13.71 9.41
C PHE A 7 3.74 15.22 9.54
N TYR A 8 3.14 15.84 10.56
CA TYR A 8 3.29 17.26 10.83
C TYR A 8 4.69 17.64 11.37
N ALA A 9 5.36 16.71 12.08
CA ALA A 9 6.67 16.97 12.67
C ALA A 9 7.82 17.00 11.65
N VAL A 10 7.78 16.14 10.62
CA VAL A 10 8.78 16.12 9.53
C VAL A 10 8.10 15.80 8.18
N PRO A 11 7.38 16.77 7.59
CA PRO A 11 6.56 16.52 6.40
C PRO A 11 7.39 16.20 5.15
N VAL A 12 8.53 16.87 4.98
CA VAL A 12 9.42 16.67 3.81
C VAL A 12 10.02 15.26 3.81
N ARG A 13 10.59 14.82 4.95
CA ARG A 13 11.17 13.47 5.07
C ARG A 13 10.12 12.36 4.99
N SER A 14 8.92 12.60 5.51
CA SER A 14 7.83 11.60 5.46
C SER A 14 7.31 11.35 4.04
N VAL A 15 7.21 12.39 3.21
CA VAL A 15 6.68 12.30 1.82
C VAL A 15 7.72 11.76 0.83
N GLN A 16 9.01 11.97 1.11
CA GLN A 16 10.10 11.45 0.28
C GLN A 16 10.38 9.96 0.54
N SER A 17 9.99 9.42 1.69
CA SER A 17 10.18 8.01 1.99
C SER A 17 9.47 7.09 0.96
N VAL A 18 10.25 6.23 0.30
CA VAL A 18 9.77 5.25 -0.68
C VAL A 18 8.67 4.35 -0.09
N TRP A 19 8.81 4.03 1.20
CA TRP A 19 7.86 3.21 1.94
C TRP A 19 6.49 3.87 2.13
N PHE A 20 6.43 5.19 2.36
CA PHE A 20 5.17 5.91 2.46
C PHE A 20 4.43 5.92 1.12
N ARG A 21 5.14 6.22 0.02
CA ARG A 21 4.55 6.22 -1.33
C ARG A 21 4.06 4.84 -1.75
N THR A 22 4.88 3.82 -1.54
CA THR A 22 4.53 2.42 -1.82
C THR A 22 3.28 2.01 -1.05
N LYS A 23 3.21 2.36 0.24
CA LYS A 23 2.01 2.12 1.06
C LYS A 23 0.77 2.82 0.50
N MET A 24 0.89 4.07 0.04
CA MET A 24 -0.23 4.81 -0.55
C MET A 24 -0.72 4.17 -1.86
N VAL A 25 0.20 3.76 -2.74
CA VAL A 25 -0.16 3.02 -3.97
C VAL A 25 -0.85 1.69 -3.63
N LEU A 26 -0.30 0.93 -2.68
CA LEU A 26 -0.90 -0.32 -2.21
C LEU A 26 -2.30 -0.12 -1.61
N LEU A 27 -2.55 0.98 -0.91
CA LEU A 27 -3.88 1.29 -0.39
C LEU A 27 -4.88 1.55 -1.51
N VAL A 28 -4.47 2.26 -2.57
CA VAL A 28 -5.33 2.46 -3.76
C VAL A 28 -5.63 1.12 -4.43
N VAL A 29 -4.61 0.28 -4.65
CA VAL A 29 -4.78 -1.06 -5.24
C VAL A 29 -5.69 -1.93 -4.35
N CYS A 30 -5.51 -1.87 -3.04
CA CYS A 30 -6.34 -2.58 -2.07
C CYS A 30 -7.80 -2.12 -2.12
N ALA A 31 -8.05 -0.81 -2.22
CA ALA A 31 -9.40 -0.25 -2.35
C ALA A 31 -10.08 -0.69 -3.65
N VAL A 32 -9.34 -0.73 -4.77
CA VAL A 32 -9.85 -1.26 -6.05
C VAL A 32 -10.16 -2.75 -5.92
N ASN A 33 -9.29 -3.55 -5.31
CA ASN A 33 -9.53 -4.97 -5.08
C ASN A 33 -10.75 -5.21 -4.19
N ALA A 34 -10.90 -4.42 -3.11
CA ALA A 34 -12.05 -4.50 -2.21
C ALA A 34 -13.36 -4.11 -2.92
N TYR A 35 -13.34 -3.07 -3.77
CA TYR A 35 -14.50 -2.66 -4.57
C TYR A 35 -14.92 -3.74 -5.56
N LEU A 36 -13.96 -4.33 -6.29
CA LEU A 36 -14.22 -5.43 -7.23
C LEU A 36 -14.74 -6.67 -6.50
N PHE A 37 -14.18 -7.00 -5.35
CA PHE A 37 -14.65 -8.10 -4.52
C PHE A 37 -16.07 -7.86 -4.01
N HIS A 38 -16.37 -6.65 -3.52
CA HIS A 38 -17.70 -6.29 -3.03
C HIS A 38 -18.76 -6.40 -4.13
N ASN A 39 -18.48 -5.91 -5.33
CA ASN A 39 -19.43 -6.00 -6.44
C ASN A 39 -19.67 -7.46 -6.87
N ARG A 40 -18.61 -8.27 -6.93
CA ARG A 40 -18.69 -9.70 -7.27
C ARG A 40 -19.38 -10.53 -6.20
N MET A 41 -19.21 -10.16 -4.93
CA MET A 41 -19.92 -10.77 -3.81
C MET A 41 -21.42 -10.49 -3.94
N ASN A 42 -21.83 -9.24 -4.19
CA ASN A 42 -23.23 -8.86 -4.38
C ASN A 42 -23.91 -9.59 -5.56
N GLU A 43 -23.21 -9.79 -6.69
CA GLU A 43 -23.72 -10.60 -7.80
C GLU A 43 -23.85 -12.08 -7.45
N SER A 44 -22.93 -12.63 -6.65
CA SER A 44 -22.92 -14.05 -6.29
C SER A 44 -23.90 -14.42 -5.16
N VAL A 45 -24.36 -13.43 -4.38
CA VAL A 45 -25.32 -13.66 -3.28
C VAL A 45 -26.62 -14.29 -3.80
N SER A 46 -27.07 -13.96 -5.03
CA SER A 46 -28.30 -14.53 -5.58
C SER A 46 -28.17 -16.00 -6.01
N SER A 47 -26.94 -16.52 -6.18
CA SER A 47 -26.72 -17.91 -6.63
C SER A 47 -26.18 -18.84 -5.52
N TRP A 48 -25.79 -18.29 -4.37
CA TRP A 48 -25.13 -19.03 -3.28
C TRP A 48 -26.06 -19.77 -2.33
N ASP A 49 -27.36 -19.45 -2.32
CA ASP A 49 -28.31 -20.03 -1.36
C ASP A 49 -28.47 -21.56 -1.52
N ASN A 50 -28.00 -22.13 -2.65
CA ASN A 50 -28.18 -23.55 -2.99
C ASN A 50 -26.89 -24.39 -3.04
N ASP A 51 -25.69 -23.84 -2.76
CA ASP A 51 -24.43 -24.58 -2.96
C ASP A 51 -23.51 -24.54 -1.72
N ALA A 52 -22.96 -25.70 -1.33
CA ALA A 52 -22.23 -25.90 -0.08
C ALA A 52 -20.80 -25.32 -0.08
N ARG A 53 -20.34 -24.75 -1.21
CA ARG A 53 -18.98 -24.23 -1.38
C ARG A 53 -18.98 -22.86 -2.04
N ALA A 54 -18.31 -21.91 -1.37
CA ALA A 54 -17.94 -20.64 -1.97
C ALA A 54 -17.15 -20.85 -3.28
N PRO A 55 -17.54 -20.25 -4.43
CA PRO A 55 -16.81 -20.31 -5.68
C PRO A 55 -15.38 -19.80 -5.47
N SER A 56 -14.46 -20.53 -6.10
CA SER A 56 -13.00 -20.34 -6.00
C SER A 56 -12.54 -18.90 -6.26
N ARG A 57 -13.30 -18.16 -7.09
CA ARG A 57 -13.04 -16.74 -7.42
C ARG A 57 -13.17 -15.80 -6.22
N ILE A 58 -14.11 -16.06 -5.31
CA ILE A 58 -14.32 -15.24 -4.11
C ILE A 58 -13.19 -15.50 -3.11
N ARG A 59 -12.75 -16.75 -2.98
CA ARG A 59 -11.59 -17.11 -2.14
C ARG A 59 -10.29 -16.44 -2.61
N LEU A 60 -10.09 -16.31 -3.92
CA LEU A 60 -8.93 -15.61 -4.49
C LEU A 60 -8.95 -14.11 -4.13
N GLY A 61 -10.10 -13.45 -4.27
CA GLY A 61 -10.26 -12.04 -3.92
C GLY A 61 -10.03 -11.75 -2.43
N ALA A 62 -10.53 -12.62 -1.56
CA ALA A 62 -10.29 -12.55 -0.12
C ALA A 62 -8.80 -12.77 0.23
N GLY A 63 -8.14 -13.75 -0.42
CA GLY A 63 -6.71 -13.99 -0.25
C GLY A 63 -5.84 -12.83 -0.71
N LEU A 64 -6.17 -12.22 -1.85
CA LEU A 64 -5.48 -11.02 -2.35
C LEU A 64 -5.66 -9.83 -1.40
N SER A 65 -6.85 -9.64 -0.83
CA SER A 65 -7.09 -8.57 0.14
C SER A 65 -6.24 -8.74 1.41
N LEU A 66 -6.13 -9.97 1.93
CA LEU A 66 -5.29 -10.27 3.09
C LEU A 66 -3.80 -10.08 2.76
N GLY A 67 -3.37 -10.48 1.56
CA GLY A 67 -2.02 -10.25 1.06
C GLY A 67 -1.67 -8.76 1.00
N PHE A 68 -2.53 -7.95 0.36
CA PHE A 68 -2.33 -6.50 0.29
C PHE A 68 -2.28 -5.85 1.67
N TRP A 69 -3.16 -6.23 2.59
CA TRP A 69 -3.12 -5.72 3.96
C TRP A 69 -1.82 -6.12 4.65
N THR A 70 -1.39 -7.37 4.55
CA THR A 70 -0.11 -7.80 5.15
C THR A 70 1.05 -6.93 4.67
N ILE A 71 1.14 -6.65 3.36
CA ILE A 71 2.16 -5.77 2.79
C ILE A 71 2.02 -4.33 3.33
N VAL A 72 0.80 -3.78 3.42
CA VAL A 72 0.55 -2.43 3.96
C VAL A 72 1.01 -2.29 5.43
N VAL A 73 0.77 -3.30 6.28
CA VAL A 73 1.27 -3.30 7.68
C VAL A 73 2.80 -3.29 7.69
N ILE A 74 3.41 -4.15 6.87
CA ILE A 74 4.85 -4.31 6.77
C ILE A 74 5.49 -2.98 6.31
N CYS A 75 5.00 -2.37 5.23
CA CYS A 75 5.44 -1.05 4.78
C CYS A 75 5.31 -0.01 5.89
N GLY A 76 4.21 -0.04 6.67
CA GLY A 76 4.01 0.85 7.81
C GLY A 76 5.08 0.73 8.91
N ARG A 77 5.59 -0.48 9.14
CA ARG A 77 6.71 -0.73 10.08
C ARG A 77 8.04 -0.28 9.53
N PHE A 78 8.26 -0.41 8.23
CA PHE A 78 9.52 -0.03 7.58
C PHE A 78 9.67 1.47 7.32
N ILE A 79 8.64 2.30 7.54
CA ILE A 79 8.75 3.77 7.47
C ILE A 79 9.82 4.33 8.43
N ALA A 80 10.07 3.66 9.57
CA ALA A 80 11.10 4.08 10.51
C ALA A 80 12.53 3.65 10.10
N TYR A 81 12.63 2.71 9.15
CA TYR A 81 13.88 2.16 8.64
C TYR A 81 14.04 2.62 7.18
N ASP A 82 14.28 3.93 7.01
CA ASP A 82 14.52 4.50 5.69
C ASP A 82 15.93 4.10 5.22
N TRP A 83 15.99 3.00 4.47
CA TRP A 83 17.22 2.50 3.85
C TRP A 83 17.43 3.03 2.43
N PHE A 84 16.40 3.70 1.89
CA PHE A 84 16.33 4.22 0.52
C PHE A 84 16.35 5.75 0.52
N ASP A 85 17.27 6.33 1.30
CA ASP A 85 17.48 7.77 1.35
C ASP A 85 18.24 8.20 0.08
N CYS A 86 17.97 9.42 -0.42
CA CYS A 86 18.59 9.96 -1.65
C CYS A 86 20.08 10.31 -1.46
N ASP A 87 20.65 10.00 -0.30
CA ASP A 87 22.06 10.18 0.08
C ASP A 87 22.97 9.07 -0.47
N TYR A 88 22.39 7.92 -0.87
CA TYR A 88 23.12 6.79 -1.44
C TYR A 88 22.79 6.62 -2.94
N GLU A 89 23.81 6.31 -3.76
CA GLU A 89 23.64 6.05 -5.19
C GLU A 89 22.86 4.73 -5.39
N GLN A 90 21.59 4.86 -5.80
CA GLN A 90 20.65 3.76 -5.95
C GLN A 90 20.35 3.53 -7.44
N SER A 91 19.69 2.42 -7.78
CA SER A 91 19.23 2.21 -9.15
C SER A 91 18.25 3.32 -9.58
N ALA A 92 18.34 3.81 -10.81
CA ALA A 92 17.48 4.88 -11.37
C ALA A 92 15.97 4.65 -11.18
N PHE A 93 15.53 3.39 -11.06
CA PHE A 93 14.14 3.04 -10.76
C PHE A 93 13.72 3.46 -9.35
N ILE A 94 14.58 3.24 -8.35
CA ILE A 94 14.33 3.61 -6.95
C ILE A 94 14.34 5.13 -6.81
N GLU A 95 15.27 5.82 -7.46
CA GLU A 95 15.32 7.28 -7.49
C GLU A 95 14.04 7.89 -8.09
N PHE A 96 13.54 7.31 -9.18
CA PHE A 96 12.27 7.71 -9.79
C PHE A 96 11.08 7.51 -8.84
N PHE A 97 11.00 6.37 -8.15
CA PHE A 97 9.92 6.12 -7.19
C PHE A 97 10.03 6.96 -5.90
N ALA A 98 11.24 7.18 -5.42
CA ALA A 98 11.55 8.09 -4.32
C ALA A 98 11.22 9.55 -4.69
N GLY A 99 11.33 9.90 -5.97
CA GLY A 99 11.19 11.27 -6.45
C GLY A 99 12.31 12.14 -5.91
N CYS A 100 13.54 11.60 -5.86
CA CYS A 100 14.73 12.37 -5.52
C CYS A 100 14.86 13.52 -6.52
N VAL A 101 15.03 14.75 -6.03
CA VAL A 101 15.33 15.92 -6.85
C VAL A 101 16.71 16.43 -6.42
N ASP A 102 17.56 16.75 -7.39
CA ASP A 102 18.93 17.22 -7.14
C ASP A 102 18.89 18.46 -6.22
N GLY A 103 19.54 18.38 -5.04
CA GLY A 103 19.66 19.49 -4.08
C GLY A 103 18.65 19.55 -2.92
N GLN A 104 17.96 18.45 -2.57
CA GLN A 104 17.12 18.36 -1.35
C GLN A 104 17.85 17.85 -0.10
N GLU A 105 19.17 17.78 -0.15
CA GLU A 105 19.98 17.64 1.05
C GLU A 105 19.93 18.94 1.86
N ARG A 106 19.43 18.86 3.11
CA ARG A 106 19.54 19.84 4.20
C ARG A 106 18.36 20.81 4.41
N PHE A 107 17.52 20.44 5.38
CA PHE A 107 17.15 21.33 6.50
C PHE A 107 17.33 20.58 7.81
#